data_AF-A0A3D0XAC3-F1
#
_entry.id   AF-A0A3D0XAC3-F1
#
_cell.length_a   1.000
_cell.length_b   1.000
_cell.length_c   1.000
_cell.angle_alpha   90.00
_cell.angle_beta   90.00
_cell.angle_gamma   90.00
#
_symmetry.space_group_name_H-M   'P 1'
#
loop_
_entity.id
_entity.type
_entity.pdbx_description
1 polymer ?
#
loop_
_entity_poly.entity_id
_entity_poly.type
_entity_poly.pdbx_seq_one_letter_code
_entity_poly.pdbx_strand_id
1 'polypeptide(L)' 'MEVLFCLFDKQLESEGLITHRGTIVDATFVDVPHQRNSREENKQIKNGEIPEEWGKAENAHKLAQKDTDARWTKK' A
#
# COMPACT_ATOMS: atom_id res chain seq x y z
N MET A 1 10.63 3.29 29.18
CA MET A 1 11.01 3.42 27.75
C MET A 1 11.56 2.10 27.22
N GLU A 2 12.48 1.44 27.94
CA GLU A 2 13.04 0.13 27.51
C GLU A 2 12.00 -0.99 27.32
N VAL A 3 10.97 -1.04 28.17
CA VAL A 3 9.89 -2.05 28.05
C VAL A 3 9.16 -1.98 26.71
N LEU A 4 8.96 -0.76 26.16
CA LEU A 4 8.30 -0.57 24.86
C LEU A 4 9.16 -1.10 23.72
N PHE A 5 10.48 -0.88 23.78
CA PHE A 5 11.42 -1.41 22.79
C PHE A 5 11.48 -2.93 22.85
N CYS A 6 11.52 -3.56 24.04
CA CYS A 6 11.48 -5.01 24.14
C CYS A 6 10.19 -5.64 23.60
N LEU A 7 9.05 -4.98 23.75
CA LEU A 7 7.78 -5.46 23.17
C LEU A 7 7.79 -5.33 21.64
N PHE A 8 8.36 -4.24 21.13
CA PHE A 8 8.52 -4.03 19.70
C PHE A 8 9.45 -5.07 19.06
N ASP A 9 10.60 -5.33 19.68
CA ASP A 9 11.56 -6.35 19.23
C ASP A 9 10.91 -7.74 19.17
N LYS A 10 10.12 -8.12 20.20
CA LYS A 10 9.36 -9.38 20.22
C LYS A 10 8.35 -9.48 19.08
N GLN A 11 7.68 -8.37 18.75
CA GLN A 11 6.74 -8.34 17.64
C GLN A 11 7.47 -8.57 16.31
N LEU A 12 8.61 -7.90 16.10
CA LEU A 12 9.43 -8.08 14.90
C LEU A 12 9.94 -9.53 14.77
N GLU A 13 10.41 -10.13 15.86
CA GLU A 13 10.82 -11.54 15.90
C GLU A 13 9.68 -12.49 15.54
N SER A 14 8.46 -12.23 16.03
CA SER A 14 7.28 -13.06 15.74
C SER A 14 6.87 -13.04 14.27
N GLU A 15 7.10 -11.93 13.58
CA GLU A 15 6.85 -11.75 12.14
C GLU A 15 8.04 -12.23 11.29
N GLY A 16 9.10 -12.77 11.91
CA GLY A 16 10.32 -13.24 11.23
C GLY A 16 11.26 -12.12 10.75
N LEU A 17 11.03 -10.88 11.20
CA LEU A 17 11.87 -9.72 10.89
C LEU A 17 13.04 -9.67 11.89
N ILE A 18 14.12 -10.40 11.57
CA ILE A 18 15.31 -10.48 12.44
C ILE A 18 16.16 -9.20 12.29
N THR A 19 15.90 -8.19 13.12
CA THR A 19 16.76 -7.00 13.19
C THR A 19 17.98 -7.30 14.06
N HIS A 20 19.08 -7.71 13.44
CA HIS A 20 20.36 -7.79 14.14
C HIS A 20 20.75 -6.36 14.56
N ARG A 21 21.23 -6.18 15.79
CA ARG A 21 21.66 -4.87 16.30
C ARG A 21 22.74 -4.31 15.35
N GLY A 22 22.41 -3.26 14.59
CA GLY A 22 23.28 -2.68 13.54
C GLY A 22 22.81 -2.88 12.10
N THR A 23 21.69 -3.59 11.85
CA THR A 23 21.05 -3.64 10.53
C THR A 23 20.20 -2.40 10.32
N ILE A 24 20.62 -1.52 9.43
CA ILE A 24 19.79 -0.41 8.95
C ILE A 24 18.77 -1.01 7.99
N VAL A 25 17.50 -0.97 8.35
CA VAL A 25 16.41 -1.22 7.41
C VAL A 25 16.38 -0.02 6.48
N ASP A 26 16.72 -0.23 5.21
CA ASP A 26 16.66 0.82 4.20
C ASP A 26 15.19 1.15 3.92
N ALA A 27 14.71 2.26 4.49
CA ALA A 27 13.35 2.76 4.27
C ALA A 27 13.27 3.56 2.97
N THR A 28 13.77 2.99 1.87
CA THR A 28 13.69 3.64 0.56
C THR A 28 12.25 3.56 0.06
N PHE A 29 11.60 4.72 -0.06
CA PHE A 29 10.31 4.81 -0.73
C PHE A 29 10.48 4.43 -2.20
N VAL A 30 9.73 3.44 -2.65
CA VAL A 30 9.58 3.14 -4.07
C VAL A 30 8.43 3.96 -4.61
N ASP A 31 8.66 4.63 -5.74
CA ASP A 31 7.61 5.40 -6.41
C ASP A 31 6.49 4.47 -6.88
N VAL A 32 5.27 4.88 -6.58
CA VAL A 32 4.04 4.17 -6.99
C VAL A 32 3.91 4.19 -8.52
N PRO A 33 3.50 3.08 -9.15
CA PRO A 33 3.13 3.09 -10.56
C PRO A 33 2.11 4.19 -10.87
N HIS A 34 2.42 5.06 -11.83
CA HIS A 34 1.55 6.18 -12.14
C HIS A 34 0.24 5.71 -12.80
N GLN A 35 -0.87 5.77 -12.06
CA GLN A 35 -2.18 5.40 -12.59
C GLN A 35 -2.75 6.53 -13.44
N ARG A 36 -2.98 6.26 -14.74
CA ARG A 36 -3.74 7.16 -15.62
C ARG A 36 -5.24 7.07 -15.33
N ASN A 37 -5.67 7.75 -14.26
CA ASN A 37 -7.08 7.89 -13.88
C ASN A 37 -7.50 9.35 -14.08
N SER A 38 -8.76 9.56 -14.44
CA SER A 38 -9.41 10.86 -14.40
C SER A 38 -9.57 11.35 -12.95
N ARG A 39 -9.87 12.64 -12.78
CA ARG A 39 -10.12 13.22 -11.45
C ARG A 39 -11.34 12.62 -10.77
N GLU A 40 -12.36 12.22 -11.53
CA GLU A 40 -13.60 11.68 -11.00
C GLU A 40 -13.41 10.23 -10.52
N GLU A 41 -12.73 9.40 -11.31
CA GLU A 41 -12.35 8.03 -10.90
C GLU A 41 -11.49 8.06 -9.63
N ASN A 42 -10.55 8.99 -9.51
CA ASN A 42 -9.72 9.14 -8.31
C ASN A 42 -10.53 9.53 -7.05
N LYS A 43 -11.65 10.26 -7.19
CA LYS A 43 -12.52 10.56 -6.05
C LYS A 43 -13.27 9.30 -5.59
N GLN A 44 -13.82 8.53 -6.54
CA GLN A 44 -14.51 7.27 -6.26
C GLN A 44 -13.58 6.28 -5.53
N ILE A 45 -12.37 6.07 -6.06
CA ILE A 45 -11.36 5.19 -5.44
C ILE A 45 -11.03 5.64 -4.01
N LYS A 46 -10.88 6.95 -3.78
CA LYS A 46 -10.62 7.49 -2.42
C LYS A 46 -11.79 7.30 -1.46
N ASN A 47 -13.00 7.16 -1.96
CA ASN A 47 -14.19 6.84 -1.16
C ASN A 47 -14.37 5.32 -0.95
N GLY A 48 -13.46 4.48 -1.48
CA GLY A 48 -13.58 3.03 -1.46
C GLY A 48 -14.53 2.47 -2.52
N GLU A 49 -14.92 3.28 -3.50
CA GLU A 49 -15.81 2.90 -4.59
C GLU A 49 -15.02 2.62 -5.86
N ILE A 50 -15.40 1.57 -6.58
CA ILE A 50 -14.83 1.25 -7.89
C ILE A 50 -15.70 1.91 -8.97
N PRO A 51 -15.12 2.64 -9.93
CA PRO A 51 -15.89 3.21 -11.04
C PRO A 51 -16.68 2.13 -11.77
N GLU A 52 -18.00 2.31 -11.92
CA GLU A 52 -18.89 1.34 -12.59
C GLU A 52 -18.42 1.01 -14.01
N GLU A 53 -17.81 1.99 -14.68
CA GLU A 53 -17.28 1.83 -16.03
C GLU A 53 -16.18 0.76 -16.11
N TRP A 54 -15.42 0.54 -15.03
CA TRP A 54 -14.40 -0.50 -14.96
C TRP A 54 -15.00 -1.90 -14.70
N GLY A 55 -16.20 -1.97 -14.13
CA GLY A 55 -16.93 -3.23 -13.91
C GLY A 55 -17.57 -3.80 -15.18
N LYS A 56 -17.61 -3.04 -16.28
CA LYS A 56 -18.11 -3.53 -17.58
C LYS A 56 -17.16 -4.59 -18.15
N ALA A 57 -17.71 -5.65 -18.75
CA ALA A 57 -16.93 -6.76 -19.32
C ALA A 57 -15.87 -6.29 -20.34
N GLU A 58 -16.17 -5.25 -21.11
CA GLU A 58 -15.26 -4.62 -22.08
C GLU A 58 -14.02 -3.97 -21.40
N ASN A 59 -14.18 -3.53 -20.15
CA ASN A 59 -13.18 -2.81 -19.38
C ASN A 59 -12.58 -3.66 -18.24
N ALA A 60 -12.87 -4.96 -18.17
CA ALA A 60 -12.34 -5.84 -17.13
C ALA A 60 -10.80 -5.82 -17.04
N HIS A 61 -10.12 -5.61 -18.18
CA HIS A 61 -8.67 -5.43 -18.25
C HIS A 61 -8.17 -4.19 -17.48
N LYS A 62 -8.98 -3.13 -17.38
CA LYS A 62 -8.63 -1.94 -16.61
C LYS A 62 -8.60 -2.27 -15.12
N LEU A 63 -9.62 -2.95 -14.62
CA LEU A 63 -9.71 -3.31 -13.20
C LEU A 63 -8.51 -4.15 -12.74
N ALA A 64 -8.07 -5.11 -13.56
CA ALA A 64 -6.90 -5.94 -13.26
C ALA A 64 -5.57 -5.15 -13.21
N GLN A 65 -5.49 -3.98 -13.85
CA GLN A 65 -4.27 -3.17 -13.93
C GLN A 65 -4.27 -1.98 -12.94
N LYS A 66 -5.40 -1.71 -12.29
CA LYS A 66 -5.58 -0.55 -11.42
C LYS A 66 -5.56 -0.98 -9.96
N ASP A 67 -4.82 -0.26 -9.14
CA ASP A 67 -4.89 -0.42 -7.69
C ASP A 67 -6.03 0.45 -7.15
N THR A 68 -7.14 -0.23 -6.83
CA THR A 68 -8.38 0.33 -6.28
C THR A 68 -8.34 0.49 -4.76
N ASP A 69 -7.37 -0.14 -4.12
CA ASP A 69 -7.32 -0.25 -2.66
C ASP A 69 -6.53 0.91 -2.03
N ALA A 70 -5.97 1.79 -2.86
CA ALA A 70 -5.18 2.94 -2.44
C ALA A 70 -4.10 2.56 -1.42
N ARG A 71 -3.43 1.42 -1.65
CA ARG A 71 -2.50 0.78 -0.68
C ARG A 71 -1.24 1.60 -0.38
N TRP A 72 -1.00 2.68 -1.12
CA TRP A 72 0.23 3.43 -1.05
C TRP A 72 0.18 4.58 -0.05
N THR A 73 1.23 4.65 0.77
CA THR A 73 1.47 5.74 1.71
C THR A 73 1.60 7.07 0.97
N LYS A 74 0.86 8.10 1.43
CA LYS A 74 1.02 9.47 0.95
C LYS A 74 2.12 10.16 1.77
N LYS A 75 3.00 10.89 1.08
CA LYS A 75 3.94 11.84 1.72
C LYS A 75 3.18 13.01 2.33
#